data_AF-A0A3C0JBU2-F1
#
_entry.id   AF-A0A3C0JBU2-F1
#
_cell.length_a   1.000
_cell.length_b   1.000
_cell.length_c   1.000
_cell.angle_alpha   90.00
_cell.angle_beta   90.00
_cell.angle_gamma   90.00
#
_symmetry.space_group_name_H-M   'P 1'
#
loop_
_entity.id
_entity.type
_entity.pdbx_description
1 polymer ?
#
loop_
_entity_poly.entity_id
_entity_poly.type
_entity_poly.pdbx_seq_one_letter_code
_entity_poly.pdbx_strand_id
1 'polypeptide(L)'
;GLVTPLRDGMNLVAKEYVASQDPDDPGVLVLSRFAGAADELGDALLVNPYDLDGVADAIANAATMSREKRIERWQAMIEPLRRNDINAWRRRFLAALESS
;
A
#
# COMPACT_ATOMS: atom_id res chain seq x y z
N GLY A 1 -7.72 3.15 -3.29
CA GLY A 1 -7.03 4.38 -2.85
C GLY A 1 -5.82 4.58 -3.73
N LEU A 2 -5.60 5.78 -4.26
CA LEU A 2 -4.45 6.09 -5.12
C LEU A 2 -3.39 6.83 -4.30
N VAL A 3 -2.21 6.25 -4.14
CA VAL A 3 -1.12 6.86 -3.36
C VAL A 3 0.15 6.92 -4.22
N THR A 4 0.53 8.12 -4.64
CA THR A 4 1.65 8.37 -5.56
C THR A 4 2.63 9.42 -5.02
N PRO A 5 3.48 9.12 -4.02
CA PRO A 5 4.53 10.04 -3.60
C PRO A 5 5.79 9.85 -4.46
N LEU A 6 6.47 10.97 -4.76
CA LEU A 6 7.70 10.98 -5.57
C LEU A 6 8.95 10.54 -4.79
N ARG A 7 8.92 10.59 -3.44
CA ARG A 7 9.89 10.01 -2.50
C ARG A 7 9.29 10.09 -1.10
N ASP A 8 8.93 8.94 -0.55
CA ASP A 8 8.63 8.83 0.88
C ASP A 8 9.19 7.49 1.36
N GLY A 9 10.08 7.54 2.36
CA GLY A 9 10.88 6.39 2.80
C GLY A 9 10.08 5.29 3.48
N MET A 10 8.83 5.58 3.83
CA MET A 10 7.88 4.69 4.48
C MET A 10 6.50 5.25 4.13
N ASN A 11 5.93 4.93 2.96
CA ASN A 11 4.62 5.49 2.58
C ASN A 11 3.51 4.93 3.49
N LEU A 12 3.30 5.57 4.64
CA LEU A 12 2.38 5.13 5.70
C LEU A 12 0.93 5.18 5.24
N VAL A 13 0.59 6.13 4.38
CA VAL A 13 -0.76 6.26 3.80
C VAL A 13 -1.16 5.00 3.04
N ALA A 14 -0.22 4.36 2.35
CA ALA A 14 -0.49 3.09 1.67
C ALA A 14 -0.78 1.95 2.67
N LYS A 15 -0.04 1.90 3.79
CA LYS A 15 -0.24 0.91 4.84
C LYS A 15 -1.56 1.15 5.61
N GLU A 16 -1.87 2.40 5.93
CA GLU A 16 -3.12 2.82 6.56
C GLU A 16 -4.33 2.52 5.68
N TYR A 17 -4.21 2.73 4.35
CA TYR A 17 -5.24 2.36 3.40
C TYR A 17 -5.54 0.86 3.49
N VAL A 18 -4.53 -0.01 3.44
CA VAL A 18 -4.70 -1.46 3.54
C VAL A 18 -5.28 -1.85 4.91
N ALA A 19 -4.79 -1.23 5.98
CA ALA A 19 -5.24 -1.52 7.35
C ALA A 19 -6.69 -1.06 7.64
N SER A 20 -7.21 -0.09 6.91
CA SER A 20 -8.57 0.47 7.09
C SER A 20 -9.63 -0.17 6.20
N GLN A 21 -9.27 -1.12 5.32
CA GLN A 21 -10.25 -1.78 4.47
C GLN A 21 -11.14 -2.76 5.24
N ASP A 22 -12.38 -2.90 4.76
CA ASP A 22 -13.27 -3.99 5.17
C ASP A 22 -12.70 -5.34 4.66
N PRO A 23 -12.45 -6.32 5.54
CA PRO A 23 -11.97 -7.65 5.15
C PRO A 23 -12.88 -8.39 4.15
N ASP A 24 -14.19 -8.12 4.20
CA ASP A 24 -15.18 -8.79 3.35
C ASP A 24 -15.34 -8.10 1.99
N ASP A 25 -15.00 -6.83 1.87
CA ASP A 25 -15.07 -6.08 0.60
C ASP A 25 -13.93 -5.05 0.46
N PRO A 26 -12.65 -5.48 0.44
CA PRO A 26 -11.54 -4.56 0.44
C PRO A 26 -11.37 -3.89 -0.91
N GLY A 27 -10.98 -2.61 -0.93
CA GLY A 27 -10.59 -1.92 -2.15
C GLY A 27 -9.21 -2.34 -2.66
N VAL A 28 -8.87 -1.91 -3.88
CA VAL A 28 -7.55 -2.15 -4.48
C VAL A 28 -6.61 -0.98 -4.21
N LEU A 29 -5.36 -1.31 -3.85
CA LEU A 29 -4.27 -0.35 -3.72
C LEU A 29 -3.52 -0.24 -5.04
N VAL A 30 -3.47 0.97 -5.62
CA VAL A 30 -2.58 1.32 -6.72
C VAL A 30 -1.45 2.14 -6.14
N LEU A 31 -0.21 1.68 -6.31
CA LEU A 31 0.97 2.21 -5.63
C LEU A 31 2.09 2.48 -6.62
N SER A 32 2.76 3.61 -6.47
CA SER A 32 3.99 3.87 -7.23
C SER A 32 5.06 2.84 -6.90
N ARG A 33 5.70 2.27 -7.93
CA ARG A 33 6.87 1.39 -7.76
C ARG A 33 8.08 2.04 -7.07
N PHE A 34 8.06 3.37 -6.94
CA PHE A 34 9.09 4.15 -6.26
C PHE A 34 8.74 4.47 -4.81
N ALA A 35 7.53 4.10 -4.35
CA ALA A 35 7.17 4.25 -2.94
C ALA A 35 7.97 3.24 -2.10
N GLY A 36 8.52 3.66 -0.96
CA GLY A 36 9.25 2.75 -0.06
C GLY A 36 8.38 1.59 0.48
N ALA A 37 7.05 1.74 0.44
CA ALA A 37 6.13 0.67 0.81
C ALA A 37 5.95 -0.41 -0.27
N ALA A 38 6.45 -0.20 -1.50
CA ALA A 38 6.28 -1.16 -2.59
C ALA A 38 6.94 -2.52 -2.31
N ASP A 39 8.05 -2.53 -1.56
CA ASP A 39 8.75 -3.76 -1.16
C ASP A 39 7.94 -4.57 -0.14
N GLU A 40 7.15 -3.92 0.70
CA GLU A 40 6.29 -4.57 1.71
C GLU A 40 4.86 -4.83 1.21
N LEU A 41 4.41 -4.10 0.19
CA LEU A 41 3.07 -4.15 -0.40
C LEU A 41 3.11 -4.68 -1.85
N GLY A 42 3.85 -5.78 -2.06
CA GLY A 42 4.11 -6.34 -3.39
C GLY A 42 2.86 -6.76 -4.18
N ASP A 43 1.75 -7.03 -3.49
CA ASP A 43 0.46 -7.39 -4.12
C ASP A 43 -0.41 -6.19 -4.50
N ALA A 44 0.06 -4.96 -4.27
CA ALA A 44 -0.53 -3.77 -4.84
C ALA A 44 -0.38 -3.75 -6.38
N LEU A 45 -1.24 -2.99 -7.06
CA LEU A 45 -1.02 -2.69 -8.47
C LEU A 45 0.10 -1.64 -8.56
N LEU A 46 1.32 -2.12 -8.80
CA LEU A 46 2.50 -1.28 -8.92
C LEU A 46 2.52 -0.56 -10.27
N VAL A 47 2.59 0.77 -10.23
CA VAL A 47 2.62 1.62 -11.42
C VAL A 47 3.88 2.46 -11.48
N ASN A 48 4.32 2.77 -12.70
CA ASN A 48 5.30 3.82 -12.92
C ASN A 48 4.56 5.16 -13.08
N PRO A 49 4.72 6.14 -12.16
CA PRO A 49 4.02 7.43 -12.27
C PRO A 49 4.40 8.25 -13.51
N TYR A 50 5.50 7.93 -14.18
CA TYR A 50 5.89 8.55 -15.46
C TYR A 50 5.19 7.92 -16.68
N ASP A 51 4.52 6.79 -16.50
CA ASP A 51 3.75 6.08 -17.52
C ASP A 51 2.25 6.28 -17.25
N LEU A 52 1.69 7.35 -17.82
CA LEU A 52 0.30 7.74 -17.58
C LEU A 52 -0.71 6.70 -18.09
N ASP A 53 -0.40 6.05 -19.21
CA ASP A 53 -1.25 4.99 -19.76
C ASP A 53 -1.26 3.79 -18.81
N GLY A 54 -0.09 3.38 -18.31
CA GLY A 54 0.01 2.33 -17.30
C GLY A 54 -0.72 2.65 -15.99
N VAL A 55 -0.75 3.93 -15.57
CA VAL A 55 -1.56 4.35 -14.43
C VAL A 55 -3.05 4.24 -14.72
N ALA A 56 -3.50 4.68 -15.90
CA ALA A 56 -4.91 4.60 -16.30
C ALA A 56 -5.39 3.14 -16.36
N ASP A 57 -4.59 2.25 -16.95
CA ASP A 57 -4.89 0.81 -17.02
C ASP A 57 -4.97 0.18 -15.63
N ALA A 58 -4.07 0.55 -14.71
CA ALA A 58 -4.11 0.05 -13.34
C ALA A 58 -5.37 0.51 -12.59
N ILE A 59 -5.83 1.75 -12.82
CA ILE A 59 -7.08 2.26 -12.24
C ILE A 59 -8.29 1.51 -12.82
N ALA A 60 -8.33 1.30 -14.14
CA ALA A 60 -9.40 0.56 -14.79
C ALA A 60 -9.47 -0.90 -14.30
N ASN A 61 -8.31 -1.54 -14.16
CA ASN A 61 -8.20 -2.89 -13.59
C ASN A 61 -8.66 -2.91 -12.13
N ALA A 62 -8.21 -1.96 -11.30
CA ALA A 62 -8.65 -1.83 -9.91
C ALA A 62 -10.18 -1.70 -9.79
N ALA A 63 -10.81 -0.92 -10.68
CA ALA A 63 -12.25 -0.70 -10.68
C ALA A 63 -13.07 -1.92 -11.15
N THR A 64 -12.48 -2.80 -11.96
CA THR A 64 -13.15 -3.99 -12.53
C THR A 64 -12.75 -5.30 -11.86
N MET A 65 -11.86 -5.25 -10.86
CA MET A 65 -11.35 -6.43 -10.17
C MET A 65 -12.43 -7.15 -9.36
N SER A 66 -12.56 -8.46 -9.57
CA SER A 66 -13.53 -9.27 -8.83
C SER A 66 -13.24 -9.24 -7.33
N ARG A 67 -14.30 -9.37 -6.52
CA ARG A 67 -14.21 -9.35 -5.06
C ARG A 67 -13.21 -10.37 -4.52
N GLU A 68 -13.19 -11.58 -5.08
CA GLU A 68 -12.31 -12.66 -4.66
C GLU A 68 -10.84 -12.27 -4.81
N LYS A 69 -10.47 -11.67 -5.96
CA LYS A 69 -9.10 -11.18 -6.21
C LYS A 69 -8.73 -10.01 -5.31
N ARG A 70 -9.68 -9.13 -5.01
CA ARG A 70 -9.45 -8.02 -4.08
C ARG A 70 -9.14 -8.54 -2.67
N ILE A 71 -9.92 -9.52 -2.20
CA ILE A 71 -9.70 -10.17 -0.90
C ILE A 71 -8.33 -10.86 -0.86
N GLU A 72 -7.99 -11.65 -1.88
CA GLU A 72 -6.71 -12.36 -1.96
C GLU A 72 -5.52 -11.40 -1.84
N ARG A 73 -5.51 -10.33 -2.65
CA ARG A 73 -4.45 -9.30 -2.62
C ARG A 73 -4.41 -8.57 -1.29
N TRP A 74 -5.57 -8.21 -0.74
CA TRP A 74 -5.64 -7.53 0.55
C TRP A 74 -5.09 -8.42 1.68
N GLN A 75 -5.45 -9.71 1.70
CA GLN A 75 -4.93 -10.67 2.68
C GLN A 75 -3.41 -10.78 2.61
N ALA A 76 -2.84 -10.85 1.41
CA ALA A 76 -1.40 -10.92 1.22
C ALA A 76 -0.67 -9.66 1.71
N MET A 77 -1.30 -8.49 1.61
CA MET A 77 -0.73 -7.22 2.13
C MET A 77 -0.97 -7.01 3.63
N ILE A 78 -2.14 -7.39 4.18
CA ILE A 78 -2.47 -7.12 5.58
C ILE A 78 -1.72 -8.03 6.55
N GLU A 79 -1.39 -9.26 6.13
CA GLU A 79 -0.67 -10.24 6.96
C GLU A 79 0.73 -9.75 7.40
N PRO A 80 1.63 -9.30 6.50
CA PRO A 80 2.92 -8.75 6.91
C PRO A 80 2.76 -7.46 7.73
N LEU A 81 1.75 -6.62 7.43
CA LEU A 81 1.45 -5.41 8.20
C LEU A 81 1.05 -5.72 9.65
N ARG A 82 0.20 -6.73 9.87
CA ARG A 82 -0.20 -7.17 11.21
C ARG A 82 0.97 -7.74 12.01
N ARG A 83 1.90 -8.42 11.35
CA ARG A 83 3.13 -8.92 11.99
C ARG A 83 4.09 -7.79 12.38
N ASN A 84 4.10 -6.68 11.65
CA ASN A 84 4.95 -5.51 11.87
C ASN A 84 4.21 -4.33 12.56
N ASP A 85 3.24 -4.65 13.42
CA ASP A 85 2.36 -3.76 14.21
C ASP A 85 2.84 -2.29 14.29
N ILE A 86 1.93 -1.37 13.96
CA ILE A 86 2.10 0.08 14.01
C ILE A 86 2.68 0.60 15.34
N ASN A 87 2.56 -0.16 16.44
CA ASN A 87 3.27 0.12 17.69
C ASN A 87 4.80 -0.02 17.57
N ALA A 88 5.30 -1.02 16.83
CA ALA A 88 6.72 -1.19 16.54
C ALA A 88 7.23 -0.07 15.63
N TRP A 89 6.44 0.35 14.64
CA TRP A 89 6.76 1.52 13.82
C TRP A 89 6.78 2.81 14.65
N ARG A 90 5.74 3.05 15.46
CA ARG A 90 5.63 4.23 16.34
C ARG A 90 6.83 4.32 17.30
N ARG A 91 7.22 3.19 17.91
CA ARG A 91 8.43 3.11 18.75
C ARG A 91 9.69 3.47 17.96
N ARG A 92 9.84 2.96 16.74
CA ARG A 92 11.02 3.20 15.89
C ARG A 92 11.10 4.65 15.40
N PHE A 93 9.96 5.26 15.10
CA PHE A 93 9.87 6.67 14.71
C PHE A 93 10.19 7.61 15.88
N LEU A 94 9.60 7.37 17.06
CA LEU A 94 9.92 8.14 18.28
C LEU A 94 11.40 8.00 18.67
N ALA A 95 11.95 6.79 18.59
CA ALA A 95 13.38 6.56 18.87
C ALA A 95 14.31 7.29 17.90
N ALA A 96 13.94 7.40 16.62
CA ALA A 96 14.73 8.16 15.64
C ALA A 96 14.70 9.67 15.91
N LEU A 97 13.57 10.21 16.37
CA LEU A 97 13.41 11.62 16.77
C LEU A 97 14.20 11.97 18.04
N GLU A 98 14.26 11.07 19.02
CA GLU A 98 15.02 11.28 20.27
C GLU A 98 16.54 11.19 20.08
N SER A 99 16.99 10.57 18.98
CA SER A 99 18.43 10.44 18.65
C SER A 99 19.00 11.62 17.83
N SER A 100 18.22 12.68 17.62
CA SER A 100 18.61 13.87 16.84
C SER A 100 18.77 15.14 17.68
#